data_AF-A0A9X4LBQ5-F1
#
_entry.id   AF-A0A9X4LBQ5-F1
#
_cell.length_a   1.000
_cell.length_b   1.000
_cell.length_c   1.000
_cell.angle_alpha   90.00
_cell.angle_beta   90.00
_cell.angle_gamma   90.00
#
_symmetry.space_group_name_H-M   'P 1'
#
loop_
_entity.id
_entity.type
_entity.pdbx_description
1 polymer ?
#
loop_
_entity_poly.entity_id
_entity_poly.type
_entity_poly.pdbx_seq_one_letter_code
_entity_poly.pdbx_strand_id
1 'polypeptide(L)' 'MKEFIIKGIEKAQQIDKGYARFQATGEIDLLIIKTELDLFDAKYEVLCERTTDNETSDETYCVLVDMHSIRQSVV' A
#
# COMPACT_ATOMS: atom_id res chain seq x y z
N MET A 1 10.05 6.31 -6.29
CA MET A 1 8.75 5.74 -5.90
C MET A 1 8.91 4.64 -4.85
N LYS A 2 9.73 3.60 -5.11
CA LYS A 2 10.13 2.57 -4.12
C LYS A 2 10.46 3.10 -2.72
N GLU A 3 11.38 4.05 -2.60
CA GLU A 3 11.75 4.64 -1.28
C GLU A 3 10.58 5.30 -0.55
N PHE A 4 9.59 5.85 -1.27
CA PHE A 4 8.41 6.45 -0.65
C PHE A 4 7.49 5.39 -0.05
N ILE A 5 7.36 4.24 -0.72
CA ILE A 5 6.57 3.11 -0.24
C ILE A 5 7.21 2.56 1.04
N ILE A 6 8.52 2.29 0.99
CA ILE A 6 9.30 1.79 2.13
C ILE A 6 9.20 2.73 3.33
N LYS A 7 9.47 4.03 3.14
CA LYS A 7 9.35 5.02 4.22
C LYS A 7 7.92 5.14 4.75
N GLY A 8 6.92 4.95 3.90
CA GLY A 8 5.51 4.94 4.30
C GLY A 8 5.18 3.76 5.22
N ILE A 9 5.67 2.56 4.87
CA ILE A 9 5.56 1.33 5.66
C ILE A 9 6.29 1.49 7.00
N GLU A 10 7.57 1.88 6.98
CA GLU A 10 8.37 2.07 8.19
C GLU A 10 7.74 3.09 9.13
N LYS A 11 7.27 4.21 8.58
CA LYS A 11 6.57 5.24 9.36
C LYS A 11 5.29 4.71 9.97
N ALA A 12 4.51 3.92 9.22
CA ALA A 12 3.26 3.35 9.70
C ALA A 12 3.49 2.25 10.77
N GLN A 13 4.62 1.54 10.71
CA GLN A 13 5.07 0.61 11.77
C GLN A 13 5.49 1.38 13.03
N GLN A 14 6.25 2.48 12.88
CA GLN A 14 6.71 3.30 14.00
C GLN A 14 5.56 3.93 14.80
N ILE A 15 4.44 4.24 14.14
CA ILE A 15 3.26 4.85 14.77
C ILE A 15 2.20 3.83 15.21
N ASP A 16 2.50 2.53 15.11
CA ASP A 16 1.63 1.40 15.50
C ASP A 16 0.18 1.56 14.98
N LYS A 17 0.02 2.12 13.77
CA LYS A 17 -1.31 2.30 13.19
C LYS A 17 -1.87 1.01 12.60
N GLY A 18 -1.01 0.03 12.35
CA GLY A 18 -1.36 -1.23 11.71
C GLY A 18 -1.71 -1.14 10.22
N TYR A 19 -1.74 0.06 9.64
CA TYR A 19 -1.98 0.25 8.22
C TYR A 19 -1.18 1.42 7.60
N ALA A 20 -0.86 1.31 6.32
CA ALA A 20 -0.25 2.35 5.50
C ALA A 20 -1.19 2.75 4.35
N ARG A 21 -1.21 4.03 3.99
CA ARG A 21 -2.03 4.56 2.89
C ARG A 21 -1.13 5.15 1.81
N PHE A 22 -1.32 4.72 0.56
CA PHE A 22 -0.62 5.23 -0.60
C PHE A 22 -1.59 5.85 -1.61
N GLN A 23 -1.14 6.87 -2.31
CA GLN A 23 -1.82 7.42 -3.48
C GLN A 23 -0.99 7.09 -4.71
N ALA A 24 -1.62 6.46 -5.70
CA ALA A 24 -1.04 6.18 -7.01
C ALA A 24 -1.73 7.06 -8.03
N THR A 25 -1.00 7.68 -8.94
CA THR A 25 -1.56 8.60 -9.96
C THR A 25 -1.96 7.91 -11.26
N GLY A 26 -1.88 6.59 -11.30
CA GLY A 26 -2.31 5.76 -12.42
C GLY A 26 -2.05 4.28 -12.17
N GLU A 27 -2.45 3.44 -13.12
CA GLU A 27 -2.27 1.98 -13.05
C GLU A 27 -0.78 1.56 -12.93
N ILE A 28 0.13 2.32 -13.53
CA ILE A 28 1.57 2.04 -13.46
C ILE A 28 2.08 2.21 -12.03
N ASP A 29 1.72 3.32 -11.38
CA ASP A 29 2.12 3.58 -9.99
C ASP A 29 1.50 2.56 -9.05
N LEU A 30 0.25 2.16 -9.32
CA LEU A 30 -0.44 1.12 -8.59
C LEU A 30 0.29 -0.23 -8.68
N LEU A 31 0.71 -0.61 -9.90
CA LEU A 31 1.48 -1.83 -10.14
C LEU A 31 2.83 -1.79 -9.41
N ILE A 32 3.50 -0.63 -9.41
CA ILE A 32 4.76 -0.43 -8.67
C ILE A 32 4.52 -0.60 -7.17
N ILE A 33 3.46 0.00 -6.61
CA ILE A 33 3.13 -0.15 -5.19
C ILE A 33 2.89 -1.62 -4.84
N LYS A 34 2.08 -2.34 -5.63
CA LYS A 34 1.80 -3.77 -5.42
C LYS A 34 3.07 -4.63 -5.51
N THR A 35 3.88 -4.42 -6.54
CA THR A 35 5.12 -5.18 -6.75
C THR A 35 6.10 -4.94 -5.62
N GLU A 36 6.25 -3.70 -5.18
CA GLU A 36 7.14 -3.38 -4.06
C GLU A 36 6.64 -3.96 -2.74
N LEU A 37 5.33 -3.97 -2.49
CA LEU A 37 4.74 -4.62 -1.31
C LEU A 37 4.99 -6.14 -1.31
N ASP A 38 4.79 -6.80 -2.45
CA ASP A 38 5.04 -8.23 -2.64
C ASP A 38 6.51 -8.60 -2.36
N LEU A 39 7.43 -7.73 -2.79
CA LEU A 39 8.87 -7.88 -2.53
C LEU A 39 9.28 -7.55 -1.09
N PHE A 40 8.53 -6.68 -0.39
CA PHE A 40 8.97 -6.16 0.90
C PHE A 40 8.77 -7.18 2.03
N ASP A 41 7.67 -7.93 2.01
CA ASP A 41 7.41 -9.15 2.80
C ASP A 41 5.95 -9.56 2.53
N ALA A 42 5.61 -10.84 2.53
CA ALA A 42 4.21 -11.30 2.42
C ALA A 42 3.29 -10.83 3.58
N LYS A 43 3.81 -10.05 4.54
CA LYS A 43 3.12 -9.54 5.73
C LYS A 43 2.15 -8.39 5.47
N TYR A 44 2.08 -7.93 4.22
CA TYR A 44 1.25 -6.81 3.82
C TYR A 44 0.07 -7.28 2.98
N GLU A 45 -1.14 -6.86 3.35
CA GLU A 45 -2.34 -7.15 2.57
C GLU A 45 -2.94 -5.84 2.05
N VAL A 46 -3.22 -5.78 0.75
CA VAL A 46 -3.94 -4.64 0.15
C VAL A 46 -5.43 -4.79 0.48
N LEU A 47 -5.92 -3.94 1.37
CA LEU A 47 -7.32 -3.98 1.84
C LEU A 47 -8.30 -3.30 0.88
N CYS A 48 -7.85 -2.25 0.18
CA CYS A 48 -8.73 -1.46 -0.67
C CYS A 48 -7.94 -0.71 -1.73
N GLU A 49 -8.51 -0.70 -2.94
CA GLU A 49 -8.10 0.11 -4.08
C GLU A 49 -9.32 0.91 -4.53
N ARG A 50 -9.26 2.23 -4.44
CA ARG A 50 -10.35 3.10 -4.90
C ARG A 50 -9.84 4.08 -5.94
N THR A 51 -10.45 4.03 -7.12
CA THR A 51 -10.28 5.03 -8.18
C THR A 51 -11.11 6.25 -7.83
N THR A 52 -10.50 7.43 -7.95
CA THR A 52 -11.21 8.69 -7.76
C THR A 52 -11.87 9.04 -9.08
N ASP A 53 -13.17 8.79 -9.19
CA ASP A 53 -14.02 9.05 -10.36
C ASP A 53 -14.17 10.57 -10.57
N ASN A 54 -13.15 11.19 -11.14
CA ASN A 54 -13.22 12.55 -11.65
C ASN A 54 -12.88 12.43 -13.15
N GLU A 55 -13.85 12.74 -14.01
CA GLU A 55 -13.80 12.67 -15.49
C GLU A 55 -12.75 13.60 -16.14
N THR A 56 -11.69 14.00 -15.44
CA THR A 56 -10.64 14.86 -15.98
C THR A 56 -9.30 14.53 -15.34
N SER A 57 -8.47 13.84 -16.13
CA SER A 57 -7.02 13.65 -15.98
C SER A 57 -6.54 12.89 -14.73
N ASP A 58 -5.85 11.76 -15.02
CA ASP A 58 -5.03 10.95 -14.12
C ASP A 58 -5.82 10.26 -13.00
N GLU A 59 -6.25 9.03 -13.29
CA GLU A 59 -6.91 8.13 -12.34
C GLU A 59 -6.07 7.99 -11.07
N THR A 60 -6.48 8.66 -10.01
CA THR A 60 -5.79 8.58 -8.73
C THR A 60 -6.37 7.41 -7.92
N TYR A 61 -5.53 6.43 -7.65
CA TYR A 61 -5.81 5.24 -6.85
C TYR A 61 -5.41 5.47 -5.40
N CYS A 62 -6.29 5.13 -4.47
CA CYS A 62 -5.97 5.06 -3.05
C CYS A 62 -5.77 3.60 -2.63
N VAL A 63 -4.58 3.25 -2.14
CA VAL A 63 -4.22 1.91 -1.67
C VAL A 63 -4.11 1.93 -0.15
N LEU A 64 -4.87 1.08 0.53
CA LEU A 64 -4.73 0.82 1.97
C LEU A 64 -4.08 -0.53 2.18
N VAL A 65 -3.03 -0.56 2.99
CA VAL A 65 -2.23 -1.76 3.27
C VAL A 65 -2.32 -2.08 4.75
N ASP A 66 -2.77 -3.27 5.10
CA ASP A 66 -2.69 -3.81 6.45
C ASP A 66 -1.30 -4.40 6.71
N MET A 67 -0.74 -4.13 7.88
CA MET A 67 0.59 -4.61 8.29
C MET A 67 0.51 -5.64 9.44
N HIS A 68 -0.69 -6.01 9.86
CA HIS A 68 -0.97 -6.94 10.96
C HIS A 68 -1.30 -8.36 10.46
N SER A 69 -1.61 -8.54 9.17
CA SER A 69 -2.08 -9.80 8.56
C SER A 69 -1.13 -11.01 8.56
N ILE A 70 0.06 -10.97 9.18
CA ILE A 70 0.79 -12.20 9.57
C ILE A 70 1.16 -12.17 11.05
N ARG A 71 0.13 -12.05 11.89
CA ARG A 71 0.15 -12.64 13.24
C ARG A 71 -0.85 -13.78 13.33
N GLN A 72 -0.70 -14.83 12.52
CA GLN A 72 -1.24 -16.15 12.83
C GLN A 72 -0.71 -17.25 11.89
N SER A 73 0.49 -17.75 12.20
CA SER A 73 0.80 -19.17 12.04
C SER A 73 1.78 -19.54 13.13
N VAL A 74 1.26 -19.53 14.37
CA VAL A 74 1.81 -20.32 15.46
C VAL A 74 0.82 -21.46 15.65
N VAL A 75 1.02 -22.57 14.92
CA VAL A 75 0.53 -23.89 15.31
C VAL A 75 1.61 -24.90 14.97
#